data_AF-T0IJE5-F1
#
_entry.id   AF-T0IJE5-F1
#
_cell.length_a   1.000
_cell.length_b   1.000
_cell.length_c   1.000
_cell.angle_alpha   90.00
_cell.angle_beta   90.00
_cell.angle_gamma   90.00
#
_symmetry.space_group_name_H-M   'P 1'
#
loop_
_entity.id
_entity.type
_entity.pdbx_description
1 polymer ?
#
loop_
_entity_poly.entity_id
_entity_poly.type
_entity_poly.pdbx_seq_one_letter_code
_entity_poly.pdbx_strand_id
1 'polypeptide(L)'
;MSSLDVSRAVCALVPGLQHWLENAFYMVRIVDAQSPRERDDRRILLATEIGHATHRDILINLIEGKPSLVPAANGLPARVAFALEDMAFAFALIAELARPASIPAVGDAASTRLMTLAGRVARSDATVLIQGDTGTGKEGMARFLHAQSGRISHDFIAVNCAALPETMMEAMLFGHKKGSFTGAAAASDGLFLAADGGTLFLDEIAELPLTLQAKLLRALQEGEILPVGATHPVPVNVRIIAACNRNLAAEVAAGRFREDLYWRLNVMPLELRPLSERAGDITAITAAMLLRHQDFVWPTAAALDKLAAHAWPGNARELGNVLQRAIVLREGDRIEAEDLHIAGAPQLR
;
A
#
# COMPACT_ATOMS: atom_id res chain seq x y z
N MET A 1 5.10 1.02 13.36
CA MET A 1 3.79 0.83 14.01
C MET A 1 3.42 2.17 14.62
N SER A 2 2.27 2.72 14.24
CA SER A 2 1.83 4.03 14.72
C SER A 2 1.18 3.89 16.10
N SER A 3 1.45 4.82 17.00
CA SER A 3 0.74 4.89 18.29
C SER A 3 -0.59 5.60 18.10
N LEU A 4 -1.65 5.08 18.72
CA LEU A 4 -2.97 5.70 18.73
C LEU A 4 -3.56 5.63 20.13
N ASP A 5 -3.98 6.77 20.66
CA ASP A 5 -4.61 6.83 21.97
C ASP A 5 -6.13 6.71 21.81
N VAL A 6 -6.77 5.92 22.65
CA VAL A 6 -8.22 5.74 22.68
C VAL A 6 -8.73 6.11 24.06
N SER A 7 -9.76 6.96 24.15
CA SER A 7 -10.30 7.34 25.45
C SER A 7 -10.96 6.14 26.15
N ARG A 8 -10.90 6.09 27.49
CA ARG A 8 -11.62 5.08 28.27
C ARG A 8 -13.12 5.05 27.95
N ALA A 9 -13.71 6.22 27.71
CA ALA A 9 -15.12 6.34 27.38
C ALA A 9 -15.43 5.71 26.01
N VAL A 10 -14.55 5.88 25.02
CA VAL A 10 -14.64 5.17 23.73
C VAL A 10 -14.56 3.65 23.93
N CYS A 11 -13.59 3.15 24.69
CA CYS A 11 -13.45 1.71 24.93
C CYS A 11 -14.67 1.13 25.67
N ALA A 12 -15.29 1.89 26.57
CA ALA A 12 -16.50 1.48 27.27
C ALA A 12 -17.72 1.44 26.34
N LEU A 13 -17.85 2.43 25.45
CA LEU A 13 -18.97 2.52 24.50
C LEU A 13 -18.84 1.50 23.36
N VAL A 14 -17.61 1.26 22.90
CA VAL A 14 -17.30 0.45 21.71
C VAL A 14 -16.15 -0.52 22.01
N PRO A 15 -16.38 -1.61 22.76
CA PRO A 15 -15.32 -2.49 23.26
C PRO A 15 -14.48 -3.17 22.16
N GLY A 16 -15.05 -3.42 20.99
CA GLY A 16 -14.38 -4.08 19.87
C GLY A 16 -13.36 -3.20 19.12
N LEU A 17 -13.42 -1.88 19.28
CA LEU A 17 -12.60 -0.96 18.49
C LEU A 17 -11.10 -1.11 18.79
N GLN A 18 -10.73 -1.27 20.06
CA GLN A 18 -9.32 -1.47 20.44
C GLN A 18 -8.71 -2.66 19.71
N HIS A 19 -9.36 -3.82 19.79
CA HIS A 19 -8.85 -5.04 19.17
C HIS A 19 -8.76 -4.90 17.64
N TRP A 20 -9.74 -4.24 17.03
CA TRP A 20 -9.71 -3.95 15.60
C TRP A 20 -8.51 -3.09 15.21
N LEU A 21 -8.24 -2.02 15.96
CA LEU A 21 -7.10 -1.12 15.72
C LEU A 21 -5.75 -1.84 15.91
N GLU A 22 -5.61 -2.70 16.92
CA GLU A 22 -4.41 -3.50 17.12
C GLU A 22 -4.16 -4.44 15.93
N ASN A 23 -5.22 -5.05 15.39
CA ASN A 23 -5.15 -5.82 14.14
C ASN A 23 -4.85 -4.94 12.92
N ALA A 24 -5.16 -3.65 12.95
CA ALA A 24 -4.85 -2.70 11.88
C ALA A 24 -3.47 -2.04 11.99
N PHE A 25 -2.50 -2.71 12.64
CA PHE A 25 -1.10 -2.27 12.74
C PHE A 25 -0.90 -0.99 13.59
N TYR A 26 -1.77 -0.78 14.58
CA TYR A 26 -1.62 0.25 15.61
C TYR A 26 -1.14 -0.32 16.95
N MET A 27 -0.36 0.50 17.66
CA MET A 27 -0.13 0.32 19.09
C MET A 27 -1.15 1.19 19.83
N VAL A 28 -2.15 0.55 20.45
CA VAL A 28 -3.23 1.27 21.11
C VAL A 28 -2.88 1.53 22.58
N ARG A 29 -3.05 2.77 23.04
CA ARG A 29 -2.96 3.14 24.46
C ARG A 29 -4.32 3.63 24.94
N ILE A 30 -4.79 3.12 26.07
CA ILE A 30 -6.04 3.59 26.68
C ILE A 30 -5.73 4.73 27.64
N VAL A 31 -6.34 5.89 27.43
CA VAL A 31 -6.07 7.12 28.19
C VAL A 31 -7.37 7.80 28.66
N ASP A 32 -7.29 8.68 29.66
CA ASP A 32 -8.39 9.59 29.95
C ASP A 32 -8.34 10.77 28.97
N ALA A 33 -9.49 11.31 28.53
CA ALA A 33 -9.51 12.37 27.51
C ALA A 33 -8.67 13.59 27.92
N GLN A 34 -8.70 13.93 29.20
CA GLN A 34 -7.96 15.04 29.82
C GLN A 34 -6.47 14.75 30.09
N SER A 35 -5.99 13.52 29.90
CA SER A 35 -4.59 13.17 30.15
C SER A 35 -3.66 14.03 29.29
N PRO A 36 -2.48 14.43 29.81
CA PRO A 36 -1.45 15.11 29.02
C PRO A 36 -1.15 14.35 27.73
N ARG A 37 -0.74 15.07 26.67
CA ARG A 37 -0.41 14.50 25.36
C ARG A 37 0.85 15.10 24.79
N GLU A 38 1.52 14.33 23.95
CA GLU A 38 2.59 14.83 23.10
C GLU A 38 2.01 15.57 21.88
N ARG A 39 2.84 16.38 21.23
CA ARG A 39 2.42 17.26 20.13
C ARG A 39 1.85 16.49 18.93
N ASP A 40 2.39 15.31 18.65
CA ASP A 40 2.04 14.51 17.48
C ASP A 40 1.03 13.40 17.76
N ASP A 41 0.63 13.23 19.03
CA ASP A 41 -0.37 12.25 19.43
C ASP A 41 -1.68 12.46 18.68
N ARG A 42 -2.29 11.35 18.30
CA ARG A 42 -3.64 11.30 17.74
C ARG A 42 -4.52 10.52 18.69
N ARG A 43 -5.72 11.04 18.97
CA ARG A 43 -6.70 10.40 19.84
C ARG A 43 -8.00 10.06 19.11
N ILE A 44 -8.60 8.98 19.54
CA ILE A 44 -10.01 8.67 19.29
C ILE A 44 -10.78 8.98 20.58
N LEU A 45 -11.72 9.91 20.49
CA LEU A 45 -12.51 10.43 21.61
C LEU A 45 -14.00 10.32 21.31
N LEU A 46 -14.85 10.36 22.33
CA LEU A 46 -16.29 10.55 22.12
C LEU A 46 -16.59 11.99 21.67
N ALA A 47 -17.67 12.19 20.94
CA ALA A 47 -18.13 13.53 20.55
C ALA A 47 -18.38 14.45 21.77
N THR A 48 -18.77 13.88 22.91
CA THR A 48 -18.94 14.60 24.19
C THR A 48 -17.61 15.06 24.80
N GLU A 49 -16.48 14.50 24.35
CA GLU A 49 -15.12 14.82 24.83
C GLU A 49 -14.41 15.87 23.95
N ILE A 50 -15.14 16.54 23.04
CA ILE A 50 -14.58 17.53 22.10
C ILE A 50 -13.75 18.64 22.76
N GLY A 51 -14.05 19.00 24.02
CA GLY A 51 -13.27 20.00 24.78
C GLY A 51 -11.80 19.62 25.00
N HIS A 52 -11.46 18.35 24.83
CA HIS A 52 -10.08 17.85 24.90
C HIS A 52 -9.49 17.51 23.53
N ALA A 53 -10.21 17.73 22.44
CA ALA A 53 -9.81 17.33 21.10
C ALA A 53 -8.97 18.40 20.39
N THR A 54 -8.17 17.95 19.43
CA THR A 54 -7.42 18.77 18.48
C THR A 54 -7.83 18.41 17.06
N HIS A 55 -7.47 19.24 16.07
CA HIS A 55 -7.77 18.97 14.65
C HIS A 55 -7.21 17.64 14.11
N ARG A 56 -6.24 17.01 14.81
CA ARG A 56 -5.66 15.71 14.41
C ARG A 56 -6.50 14.53 14.89
N ASP A 57 -7.37 14.74 15.87
CA ASP A 57 -8.13 13.69 16.53
C ASP A 57 -9.35 13.27 15.72
N ILE A 58 -9.96 12.16 16.15
CA ILE A 58 -11.18 11.61 15.59
C ILE A 58 -12.21 11.54 16.71
N LEU A 59 -13.36 12.16 16.51
CA LEU A 59 -14.50 12.06 17.40
C LEU A 59 -15.47 11.00 16.89
N ILE A 60 -15.93 10.14 17.78
CA ILE A 60 -16.95 9.13 17.47
C ILE A 60 -18.26 9.44 18.18
N ASN A 61 -19.38 9.12 17.54
CA ASN A 61 -20.70 9.24 18.12
C ASN A 61 -21.58 8.05 17.70
N LEU A 62 -22.12 7.31 18.67
CA LEU A 62 -23.17 6.33 18.37
C LEU A 62 -24.51 7.04 18.21
N ILE A 63 -25.22 6.74 17.13
CA ILE A 63 -26.50 7.38 16.80
C ILE A 63 -27.54 6.34 16.37
N GLU A 64 -28.81 6.72 16.49
CA GLU A 64 -29.93 6.01 15.87
C GLU A 64 -30.24 6.71 14.54
N GLY A 65 -29.59 6.31 13.45
CA GLY A 65 -29.79 6.94 12.15
C GLY A 65 -28.69 6.68 11.14
N LYS A 66 -28.76 7.41 10.01
CA LYS A 66 -27.81 7.28 8.91
C LYS A 66 -26.38 7.62 9.37
N PRO A 67 -25.39 6.77 9.06
CA PRO A 67 -24.01 7.05 9.41
C PRO A 67 -23.48 8.24 8.61
N SER A 68 -22.50 8.94 9.16
CA SER A 68 -21.89 10.11 8.51
C SER A 68 -20.41 10.26 8.87
N LEU A 69 -19.66 10.81 7.92
CA LEU A 69 -18.30 11.27 8.11
C LEU A 69 -18.28 12.78 7.85
N VAL A 70 -17.80 13.54 8.84
CA VAL A 70 -17.39 14.92 8.62
C VAL A 70 -15.86 14.98 8.68
N PRO A 71 -15.16 15.23 7.57
CA PRO A 71 -13.71 15.35 7.55
C PRO A 71 -13.21 16.47 8.48
N ALA A 72 -11.96 16.36 8.94
CA ALA A 72 -11.32 17.41 9.72
C ALA A 72 -11.20 18.69 8.88
N ALA A 73 -11.73 19.80 9.38
CA ALA A 73 -11.76 21.09 8.68
C ALA A 73 -11.83 22.25 9.68
N ASN A 74 -11.27 23.41 9.31
CA ASN A 74 -11.34 24.65 10.10
C ASN A 74 -10.86 24.49 11.56
N GLY A 75 -9.83 23.67 11.79
CA GLY A 75 -9.29 23.39 13.12
C GLY A 75 -10.11 22.41 13.96
N LEU A 76 -11.22 21.87 13.44
CA LEU A 76 -12.02 20.84 14.09
C LEU A 76 -11.55 19.43 13.69
N PRO A 77 -11.61 18.45 14.62
CA PRO A 77 -11.32 17.05 14.34
C PRO A 77 -12.29 16.44 13.34
N ALA A 78 -11.89 15.29 12.76
CA ALA A 78 -12.81 14.46 12.01
C ALA A 78 -13.90 13.90 12.94
N ARG A 79 -15.12 13.75 12.43
CA ARG A 79 -16.25 13.20 13.20
C ARG A 79 -16.87 12.04 12.45
N VAL A 80 -17.00 10.91 13.13
CA VAL A 80 -17.64 9.70 12.61
C VAL A 80 -18.86 9.39 13.47
N ALA A 81 -20.05 9.47 12.89
CA ALA A 81 -21.28 9.07 13.56
C ALA A 81 -21.83 7.82 12.89
N PHE A 82 -22.21 6.81 13.67
CA PHE A 82 -22.64 5.52 13.12
C PHE A 82 -23.62 4.80 14.06
N ALA A 83 -24.48 3.95 13.48
CA ALA A 83 -25.35 3.05 14.22
C ALA A 83 -24.64 1.73 14.54
N LEU A 84 -25.25 0.90 15.38
CA LEU A 84 -24.67 -0.40 15.77
C LEU A 84 -24.46 -1.33 14.57
N GLU A 85 -25.35 -1.30 13.58
CA GLU A 85 -25.24 -2.07 12.34
C GLU A 85 -24.04 -1.66 11.46
N ASP A 86 -23.53 -0.44 11.63
CA ASP A 86 -22.45 0.14 10.83
C ASP A 86 -21.07 -0.03 11.47
N MET A 87 -21.00 -0.64 12.66
CA MET A 87 -19.78 -0.72 13.47
C MET A 87 -18.60 -1.33 12.71
N ALA A 88 -18.84 -2.38 11.92
CA ALA A 88 -17.78 -3.06 11.17
C ALA A 88 -17.06 -2.11 10.20
N PHE A 89 -17.81 -1.28 9.47
CA PHE A 89 -17.21 -0.28 8.58
C PHE A 89 -16.66 0.90 9.37
N ALA A 90 -17.36 1.34 10.42
CA ALA A 90 -16.93 2.47 11.23
C ALA A 90 -15.52 2.25 11.82
N PHE A 91 -15.21 1.04 12.29
CA PHE A 91 -13.89 0.75 12.85
C PHE A 91 -12.80 0.85 11.79
N ALA A 92 -13.06 0.30 10.61
CA ALA A 92 -12.18 0.44 9.46
C ALA A 92 -11.98 1.91 9.08
N LEU A 93 -13.07 2.68 9.00
CA LEU A 93 -13.02 4.09 8.67
C LEU A 93 -12.21 4.90 9.69
N ILE A 94 -12.43 4.67 10.99
CA ILE A 94 -11.70 5.35 12.07
C ILE A 94 -10.20 5.06 11.97
N ALA A 95 -9.83 3.81 11.74
CA ALA A 95 -8.44 3.43 11.59
C ALA A 95 -7.80 4.01 10.33
N GLU A 96 -8.54 4.06 9.22
CA GLU A 96 -8.07 4.61 7.95
C GLU A 96 -7.92 6.13 8.00
N LEU A 97 -8.80 6.83 8.74
CA LEU A 97 -8.65 8.25 9.05
C LEU A 97 -7.37 8.50 9.85
N ALA A 98 -7.00 7.59 10.77
CA ALA A 98 -5.78 7.64 11.56
C ALA A 98 -4.51 7.25 10.79
N ARG A 99 -4.64 6.60 9.62
CA ARG A 99 -3.54 5.92 8.95
C ARG A 99 -2.60 6.89 8.26
N PRO A 100 -1.28 6.84 8.55
CA PRO A 100 -0.29 7.53 7.72
C PRO A 100 -0.36 7.04 6.28
N ALA A 101 -0.27 7.97 5.31
CA ALA A 101 -0.39 7.65 3.90
C ALA A 101 0.62 6.59 3.40
N SER A 102 1.78 6.48 4.05
CA SER A 102 2.85 5.53 3.72
C SER A 102 2.63 4.10 4.22
N ILE A 103 1.62 3.87 5.06
CA ILE A 103 1.27 2.54 5.58
C ILE A 103 0.08 2.01 4.77
N PRO A 104 0.16 0.82 4.13
CA PRO A 104 -0.99 0.18 3.49
C PRO A 104 -2.17 -0.02 4.45
N ALA A 105 -3.39 0.01 3.90
CA ALA A 105 -4.59 -0.35 4.66
C ALA A 105 -4.52 -1.83 5.07
N VAL A 106 -4.72 -2.10 6.36
CA VAL A 106 -4.60 -3.43 6.96
C VAL A 106 -5.73 -3.61 7.97
N GLY A 107 -6.39 -4.75 7.91
CA GLY A 107 -7.40 -5.18 8.89
C GLY A 107 -7.29 -6.66 9.26
N ASP A 108 -6.45 -7.44 8.56
CA ASP A 108 -6.21 -8.85 8.84
C ASP A 108 -4.93 -9.07 9.66
N ALA A 109 -5.00 -9.94 10.66
CA ALA A 109 -3.87 -10.26 11.55
C ALA A 109 -2.65 -10.83 10.80
N ALA A 110 -2.85 -11.57 9.70
CA ALA A 110 -1.75 -12.07 8.88
C ALA A 110 -1.01 -10.91 8.19
N SER A 111 -1.76 -9.94 7.68
CA SER A 111 -1.22 -8.72 7.10
C SER A 111 -0.49 -7.88 8.15
N THR A 112 -1.00 -7.75 9.37
CA THR A 112 -0.29 -7.08 10.49
C THR A 112 1.07 -7.71 10.78
N ARG A 113 1.14 -9.04 10.80
CA ARG A 113 2.40 -9.77 11.02
C ARG A 113 3.39 -9.53 9.88
N LEU A 114 2.90 -9.53 8.63
CA LEU A 114 3.72 -9.20 7.47
C LEU A 114 4.24 -7.77 7.54
N MET A 115 3.40 -6.79 7.88
CA MET A 115 3.79 -5.39 8.04
C MET A 115 4.84 -5.21 9.15
N THR A 116 4.72 -5.97 10.23
CA THR A 116 5.70 -5.99 11.32
C THR A 116 7.05 -6.53 10.86
N LEU A 117 7.05 -7.61 10.08
CA LEU A 117 8.26 -8.15 9.46
C LEU A 117 8.86 -7.12 8.49
N ALA A 118 8.07 -6.60 7.56
CA ALA A 118 8.49 -5.62 6.57
C ALA A 118 9.08 -4.37 7.23
N GLY A 119 8.52 -3.90 8.34
CA GLY A 119 9.08 -2.78 9.10
C GLY A 119 10.47 -3.06 9.70
N ARG A 120 10.78 -4.32 10.03
CA ARG A 120 12.14 -4.72 10.43
C ARG A 120 13.08 -4.78 9.23
N VAL A 121 12.62 -5.36 8.11
CA VAL A 121 13.39 -5.44 6.85
C VAL A 121 13.74 -4.05 6.33
N ALA A 122 12.82 -3.09 6.43
CA ALA A 122 12.99 -1.71 6.00
C ALA A 122 14.19 -0.99 6.63
N ARG A 123 14.62 -1.39 7.82
CA ARG A 123 15.79 -0.81 8.53
C ARG A 123 17.14 -1.25 7.96
N SER A 124 17.14 -2.18 7.02
CA SER A 124 18.34 -2.66 6.32
C SER A 124 18.36 -2.21 4.86
N ASP A 125 19.55 -2.15 4.28
CA ASP A 125 19.75 -1.91 2.83
C ASP A 125 19.67 -3.21 2.00
N ALA A 126 19.23 -4.32 2.60
CA ALA A 126 19.08 -5.58 1.88
C ALA A 126 18.08 -5.45 0.72
N THR A 127 18.36 -6.17 -0.37
CA THR A 127 17.42 -6.34 -1.48
C THR A 127 16.17 -7.06 -1.00
N VAL A 128 15.02 -6.56 -1.42
CA VAL A 128 13.73 -7.14 -1.06
C VAL A 128 13.04 -7.63 -2.32
N LEU A 129 12.59 -8.89 -2.31
CA LEU A 129 11.78 -9.47 -3.38
C LEU A 129 10.34 -9.62 -2.88
N ILE A 130 9.43 -8.84 -3.44
CA ILE A 130 8.00 -8.89 -3.14
C ILE A 130 7.31 -9.82 -4.14
N GLN A 131 6.80 -10.94 -3.65
CA GLN A 131 6.07 -11.92 -4.45
C GLN A 131 4.57 -11.79 -4.18
N GLY A 132 3.76 -12.04 -5.20
CA GLY A 132 2.32 -12.12 -5.07
C GLY A 132 1.60 -11.74 -6.34
N ASP A 133 0.35 -12.18 -6.44
CA ASP A 133 -0.47 -12.03 -7.64
C ASP A 133 -0.67 -10.55 -8.02
N THR A 134 -1.08 -10.34 -9.26
CA THR A 134 -1.43 -9.01 -9.76
C THR A 134 -2.56 -8.41 -8.89
N GLY A 135 -2.39 -7.14 -8.49
CA GLY A 135 -3.38 -6.42 -7.70
C GLY A 135 -3.34 -6.69 -6.19
N THR A 136 -2.38 -7.46 -5.67
CA THR A 136 -2.23 -7.72 -4.22
C THR A 136 -1.66 -6.54 -3.41
N GLY A 137 -1.16 -5.49 -4.06
CA GLY A 137 -0.64 -4.28 -3.39
C GLY A 137 0.88 -4.20 -3.27
N LYS A 138 1.64 -4.86 -4.16
CA LYS A 138 3.12 -4.87 -4.19
C LYS A 138 3.75 -3.47 -4.12
N GLU A 139 3.22 -2.52 -4.89
CA GLU A 139 3.71 -1.13 -4.88
C GLU A 139 3.49 -0.45 -3.51
N GLY A 140 2.35 -0.68 -2.86
CA GLY A 140 2.07 -0.15 -1.53
C GLY A 140 3.06 -0.70 -0.49
N MET A 141 3.41 -1.99 -0.58
CA MET A 141 4.45 -2.60 0.25
C MET A 141 5.84 -2.00 -0.03
N ALA A 142 6.19 -1.77 -1.31
CA ALA A 142 7.47 -1.13 -1.67
C ALA A 142 7.59 0.29 -1.12
N ARG A 143 6.52 1.10 -1.22
CA ARG A 143 6.47 2.46 -0.66
C ARG A 143 6.57 2.44 0.87
N PHE A 144 5.93 1.47 1.53
CA PHE A 144 6.07 1.27 2.96
C PHE A 144 7.52 0.95 3.36
N LEU A 145 8.17 0.02 2.66
CA LEU A 145 9.56 -0.35 2.91
C LEU A 145 10.53 0.82 2.75
N HIS A 146 10.28 1.69 1.77
CA HIS A 146 11.05 2.92 1.60
C HIS A 146 10.78 3.92 2.73
N ALA A 147 9.51 4.17 3.05
CA ALA A 147 9.10 5.12 4.09
C ALA A 147 9.53 4.69 5.51
N GLN A 148 9.81 3.40 5.74
CA GLN A 148 10.33 2.90 7.01
C GLN A 148 11.85 2.70 7.01
N SER A 149 12.53 3.11 5.93
CA SER A 149 13.99 2.97 5.80
C SER A 149 14.75 4.22 6.21
N GLY A 150 16.06 4.08 6.36
CA GLY A 150 16.97 5.21 6.52
C GLY A 150 17.05 6.15 5.30
N ARG A 151 16.41 5.79 4.17
CA ARG A 151 16.43 6.52 2.90
C ARG A 151 15.15 7.29 2.61
N ILE A 152 14.25 7.45 3.58
CA ILE A 152 12.96 8.16 3.42
C ILE A 152 13.11 9.60 2.91
N SER A 153 14.24 10.26 3.18
CA SER A 153 14.52 11.63 2.71
C SER A 153 15.01 11.70 1.26
N HIS A 154 15.19 10.56 0.60
CA HIS A 154 15.65 10.44 -0.78
C HIS A 154 14.53 9.94 -1.70
N ASP A 155 14.77 9.98 -3.01
CA ASP A 155 13.75 9.63 -3.99
C ASP A 155 13.38 8.14 -3.96
N PHE A 156 12.08 7.89 -4.15
CA PHE A 156 11.52 6.59 -4.46
C PHE A 156 11.12 6.56 -5.93
N ILE A 157 11.92 5.88 -6.76
CA ILE A 157 11.67 5.74 -8.18
C ILE A 157 11.01 4.38 -8.42
N ALA A 158 9.80 4.38 -8.99
CA ALA A 158 9.08 3.16 -9.33
C ALA A 158 9.01 2.99 -10.85
N VAL A 159 9.28 1.77 -11.32
CA VAL A 159 9.18 1.42 -12.73
C VAL A 159 8.52 0.05 -12.88
N ASN A 160 7.57 -0.03 -13.80
CA ASN A 160 6.97 -1.29 -14.21
C ASN A 160 7.66 -1.78 -15.48
N CYS A 161 8.43 -2.87 -15.37
CA CYS A 161 9.19 -3.43 -16.48
C CYS A 161 8.28 -3.91 -17.63
N ALA A 162 7.06 -4.35 -17.34
CA ALA A 162 6.08 -4.77 -18.35
C ALA A 162 5.54 -3.59 -19.19
N ALA A 163 5.61 -2.36 -18.66
CA ALA A 163 5.08 -1.16 -19.34
C ALA A 163 6.13 -0.45 -20.20
N LEU A 164 7.41 -0.83 -20.10
CA LEU A 164 8.48 -0.22 -20.88
C LEU A 164 8.62 -0.89 -22.26
N PRO A 165 8.74 -0.11 -23.34
CA PRO A 165 9.14 -0.66 -24.63
C PRO A 165 10.51 -1.33 -24.52
N GLU A 166 10.61 -2.59 -24.95
CA GLU A 166 11.83 -3.40 -24.85
C GLU A 166 13.07 -2.68 -25.42
N THR A 167 12.90 -2.00 -26.56
CA THR A 167 13.96 -1.26 -27.25
C THR A 167 14.49 -0.05 -26.49
N MET A 168 13.70 0.52 -25.57
CA MET A 168 14.10 1.68 -24.75
C MET A 168 14.42 1.33 -23.31
N MET A 169 14.09 0.11 -22.87
CA MET A 169 14.21 -0.32 -21.48
C MET A 169 15.64 -0.15 -20.95
N GLU A 170 16.65 -0.49 -21.75
CA GLU A 170 18.05 -0.30 -21.38
C GLU A 170 18.41 1.17 -21.16
N ALA A 171 18.09 2.02 -22.13
CA ALA A 171 18.39 3.45 -22.08
C ALA A 171 17.62 4.18 -20.97
N MET A 172 16.41 3.70 -20.63
CA MET A 172 15.62 4.23 -19.52
C MET A 172 16.20 3.80 -18.17
N LEU A 173 16.56 2.53 -18.00
CA LEU A 173 17.11 2.04 -16.72
C LEU A 173 18.50 2.61 -16.44
N PHE A 174 19.42 2.51 -17.41
CA PHE A 174 20.84 2.80 -17.21
C PHE A 174 21.28 4.15 -17.76
N GLY A 175 20.41 4.87 -18.46
CA GLY A 175 20.75 6.14 -19.10
C GLY A 175 21.48 5.95 -20.43
N HIS A 176 21.71 7.06 -21.13
CA HIS A 176 22.40 7.05 -22.41
C HIS A 176 23.11 8.37 -22.70
N LYS A 177 24.21 8.31 -23.46
CA LYS A 177 24.89 9.49 -23.99
C LYS A 177 24.20 9.98 -25.27
N LYS A 178 24.31 11.28 -25.55
CA LYS A 178 23.85 11.88 -26.80
C LYS A 178 24.48 11.16 -28.00
N GLY A 179 23.67 10.79 -28.99
CA GLY A 179 24.13 10.11 -30.21
C GLY A 179 24.45 8.62 -30.05
N SER A 180 24.13 8.01 -28.92
CA SER A 180 24.40 6.57 -28.67
C SER A 180 23.53 5.61 -29.50
N PHE A 181 22.37 6.06 -29.98
CA PHE A 181 21.51 5.33 -30.92
C PHE A 181 20.69 6.32 -31.77
N THR A 182 20.03 5.81 -32.82
CA THR A 182 19.15 6.59 -33.69
C THR A 182 17.96 7.14 -32.90
N GLY A 183 17.92 8.46 -32.67
CA GLY A 183 16.90 9.12 -31.84
C GLY A 183 17.43 9.69 -30.52
N ALA A 184 18.68 9.41 -30.13
CA ALA A 184 19.32 9.95 -28.93
C ALA A 184 19.75 11.42 -29.10
N ALA A 185 18.78 12.33 -29.28
CA ALA A 185 19.02 13.76 -29.51
C ALA A 185 19.63 14.48 -28.29
N ALA A 186 19.33 14.00 -27.08
CA ALA A 186 19.87 14.46 -25.81
C ALA A 186 20.44 13.28 -25.01
N ALA A 187 21.22 13.55 -23.97
CA ALA A 187 21.61 12.54 -23.00
C ALA A 187 20.52 12.39 -21.92
N SER A 188 20.47 11.23 -21.28
CA SER A 188 19.59 10.97 -20.13
C SER A 188 20.33 10.16 -19.08
N ASP A 189 20.12 10.52 -17.81
CA ASP A 189 20.81 9.94 -16.66
C ASP A 189 20.30 8.54 -16.28
N GLY A 190 19.09 8.19 -16.71
CA GLY A 190 18.46 6.90 -16.41
C GLY A 190 17.88 6.79 -14.99
N LEU A 191 17.09 5.75 -14.78
CA LEU A 191 16.34 5.54 -13.53
C LEU A 191 17.22 5.15 -12.34
N PHE A 192 18.35 4.45 -12.59
CA PHE A 192 19.30 4.14 -11.52
C PHE A 192 19.93 5.39 -10.93
N LEU A 193 20.39 6.32 -11.77
CA LEU A 193 21.01 7.56 -11.31
C LEU A 193 19.96 8.51 -10.70
N ALA A 194 18.74 8.52 -11.22
CA ALA A 194 17.62 9.24 -10.61
C ALA A 194 17.23 8.72 -9.21
N ALA A 195 17.54 7.44 -8.91
CA ALA A 195 17.28 6.83 -7.61
C ALA A 195 18.50 6.85 -6.69
N ASP A 196 19.58 7.56 -7.05
CA ASP A 196 20.82 7.58 -6.28
C ASP A 196 20.60 8.12 -4.85
N GLY A 197 21.17 7.43 -3.86
CA GLY A 197 20.90 7.65 -2.44
C GLY A 197 19.52 7.14 -1.96
N GLY A 198 18.58 6.92 -2.89
CA GLY A 198 17.20 6.52 -2.63
C GLY A 198 16.90 5.04 -2.85
N THR A 199 15.72 4.76 -3.38
CA THR A 199 15.21 3.41 -3.62
C THR A 199 14.63 3.30 -5.02
N LEU A 200 15.03 2.24 -5.74
CA LEU A 200 14.46 1.86 -7.03
C LEU A 200 13.57 0.64 -6.86
N PHE A 201 12.29 0.80 -7.17
CA PHE A 201 11.30 -0.25 -7.20
C PHE A 201 11.10 -0.77 -8.63
N LEU A 202 11.39 -2.06 -8.84
CA LEU A 202 11.27 -2.76 -10.12
C LEU A 202 10.07 -3.70 -10.07
N ASP A 203 8.93 -3.27 -10.61
CA ASP A 203 7.71 -4.10 -10.71
C ASP A 203 7.74 -4.98 -11.96
N GLU A 204 7.21 -6.18 -11.81
CA GLU A 204 7.25 -7.26 -12.81
C GLU A 204 8.66 -7.54 -13.35
N ILE A 205 9.63 -7.74 -12.43
CA ILE A 205 11.05 -7.99 -12.75
C ILE A 205 11.28 -9.19 -13.69
N ALA A 206 10.34 -10.14 -13.72
CA ALA A 206 10.37 -11.30 -14.60
C ALA A 206 10.26 -10.94 -16.10
N GLU A 207 9.81 -9.73 -16.44
CA GLU A 207 9.73 -9.24 -17.83
C GLU A 207 11.05 -8.67 -18.35
N LEU A 208 12.09 -8.55 -17.51
CA LEU A 208 13.39 -8.08 -17.96
C LEU A 208 14.05 -9.10 -18.91
N PRO A 209 14.52 -8.68 -20.10
CA PRO A 209 15.33 -9.52 -20.97
C PRO A 209 16.61 -9.99 -20.28
N LEU A 210 17.08 -11.22 -20.60
CA LEU A 210 18.29 -11.82 -20.01
C LEU A 210 19.55 -10.94 -20.11
N THR A 211 19.66 -10.15 -21.19
CA THR A 211 20.76 -9.20 -21.40
C THR A 211 20.75 -8.07 -20.38
N LEU A 212 19.56 -7.55 -20.04
CA LEU A 212 19.40 -6.51 -19.03
C LEU A 212 19.51 -7.06 -17.61
N GLN A 213 19.11 -8.32 -17.39
CA GLN A 213 19.33 -9.01 -16.13
C GLN A 213 20.84 -9.08 -15.77
N ALA A 214 21.71 -9.31 -16.76
CA ALA A 214 23.16 -9.29 -16.53
C ALA A 214 23.68 -7.90 -16.12
N LYS A 215 23.15 -6.83 -16.72
CA LYS A 215 23.52 -5.45 -16.35
C LYS A 215 22.99 -5.06 -14.97
N LEU A 216 21.76 -5.47 -14.65
CA LEU A 216 21.19 -5.29 -13.32
C LEU A 216 22.01 -6.00 -12.25
N LEU A 217 22.47 -7.23 -12.52
CA LEU A 217 23.34 -7.96 -11.61
C LEU A 217 24.64 -7.19 -11.32
N ARG A 218 25.27 -6.62 -12.36
CA ARG A 218 26.48 -5.79 -12.18
C ARG A 218 26.19 -4.56 -11.33
N ALA A 219 25.09 -3.85 -11.58
CA ALA A 219 24.67 -2.72 -10.75
C ALA A 219 24.46 -3.11 -9.27
N LEU A 220 23.89 -4.29 -9.01
CA LEU A 220 23.68 -4.82 -7.65
C LEU A 220 24.96 -5.29 -6.96
N GLN A 221 25.96 -5.74 -7.72
CA GLN A 221 27.21 -6.30 -7.18
C GLN A 221 28.31 -5.26 -7.03
N GLU A 222 28.54 -4.48 -8.10
CA GLU A 222 29.63 -3.52 -8.22
C GLU A 222 29.21 -2.12 -7.72
N GLY A 223 27.90 -1.83 -7.62
CA GLY A 223 27.40 -0.52 -7.21
C GLY A 223 27.65 0.55 -8.28
N GLU A 224 27.66 0.16 -9.55
CA GLU A 224 27.90 1.05 -10.68
C GLU A 224 27.07 0.65 -11.89
N ILE A 225 26.73 1.63 -12.73
CA ILE A 225 26.01 1.43 -13.99
C ILE A 225 26.87 1.90 -15.16
N LEU A 226 26.64 1.32 -16.34
CA LEU A 226 27.27 1.77 -17.59
C LEU A 226 26.18 2.30 -18.54
N PRO A 227 26.02 3.63 -18.67
CA PRO A 227 25.07 4.21 -19.61
C PRO A 227 25.35 3.79 -21.05
N VAL A 228 24.32 3.72 -21.87
CA VAL A 228 24.45 3.35 -23.29
C VAL A 228 25.37 4.34 -24.01
N GLY A 229 26.40 3.80 -24.67
CA GLY A 229 27.43 4.59 -25.37
C GLY A 229 28.50 5.21 -24.46
N ALA A 230 28.48 4.96 -23.15
CA ALA A 230 29.58 5.33 -22.26
C ALA A 230 30.69 4.26 -22.25
N THR A 231 31.92 4.69 -21.99
CA THR A 231 33.10 3.81 -21.86
C THR A 231 33.51 3.57 -20.41
N HIS A 232 33.01 4.38 -19.48
CA HIS A 232 33.34 4.31 -18.06
C HIS A 232 32.07 4.13 -17.23
N PRO A 233 32.10 3.24 -16.23
CA PRO A 233 30.99 3.06 -15.31
C PRO A 233 30.82 4.28 -14.39
N VAL A 234 29.61 4.43 -13.86
CA VAL A 234 29.20 5.51 -12.96
C VAL A 234 28.74 4.88 -11.65
N PRO A 235 29.36 5.22 -10.50
CA PRO A 235 28.95 4.68 -9.22
C PRO A 235 27.55 5.15 -8.85
N VAL A 236 26.76 4.26 -8.25
CA VAL A 236 25.40 4.52 -7.76
C VAL A 236 25.18 3.82 -6.43
N ASN A 237 24.47 4.48 -5.51
CA ASN A 237 24.09 3.95 -4.21
C ASN A 237 22.57 3.83 -4.11
N VAL A 238 22.01 2.76 -4.69
CA VAL A 238 20.56 2.57 -4.79
C VAL A 238 20.13 1.33 -4.02
N ARG A 239 19.11 1.47 -3.17
CA ARG A 239 18.43 0.31 -2.58
C ARG A 239 17.45 -0.28 -3.59
N ILE A 240 17.49 -1.59 -3.82
CA ILE A 240 16.61 -2.26 -4.77
C ILE A 240 15.47 -3.00 -4.05
N ILE A 241 14.25 -2.74 -4.49
CA ILE A 241 13.06 -3.53 -4.18
C ILE A 241 12.53 -4.08 -5.51
N ALA A 242 12.44 -5.39 -5.66
CA ALA A 242 11.88 -6.03 -6.84
C ALA A 242 10.52 -6.64 -6.53
N ALA A 243 9.65 -6.72 -7.53
CA ALA A 243 8.36 -7.37 -7.43
C ALA A 243 8.08 -8.26 -8.65
N CYS A 244 7.36 -9.35 -8.44
CA CYS A 244 6.88 -10.22 -9.51
C CYS A 244 5.57 -10.92 -9.12
N ASN A 245 4.72 -11.19 -10.12
CA ASN A 245 3.62 -12.15 -9.98
C ASN A 245 4.00 -13.60 -10.34
N ARG A 246 5.09 -13.80 -11.11
CA ARG A 246 5.57 -15.13 -11.51
C ARG A 246 6.44 -15.77 -10.44
N ASN A 247 6.49 -17.10 -10.43
CA ASN A 247 7.46 -17.84 -9.63
C ASN A 247 8.85 -17.74 -10.28
N LEU A 248 9.72 -16.87 -9.76
CA LEU A 248 11.07 -16.67 -10.31
C LEU A 248 11.93 -17.93 -10.28
N ALA A 249 11.76 -18.83 -9.31
CA ALA A 249 12.51 -20.10 -9.30
C ALA A 249 12.12 -20.99 -10.50
N ALA A 250 10.84 -20.98 -10.90
CA ALA A 250 10.39 -21.66 -12.11
C ALA A 250 10.90 -20.96 -13.39
N GLU A 251 10.98 -19.63 -13.40
CA GLU A 251 11.56 -18.87 -14.52
C GLU A 251 13.07 -19.15 -14.68
N VAL A 252 13.79 -19.35 -13.56
CA VAL A 252 15.20 -19.79 -13.56
C VAL A 252 15.32 -21.19 -14.15
N ALA A 253 14.52 -22.14 -13.68
CA ALA A 253 14.53 -23.51 -14.20
C ALA A 253 14.20 -23.58 -15.71
N ALA A 254 13.39 -22.64 -16.21
CA ALA A 254 13.05 -22.51 -17.61
C ALA A 254 14.07 -21.69 -18.44
N GLY A 255 15.16 -21.21 -17.83
CA GLY A 255 16.19 -20.43 -18.51
C GLY A 255 15.77 -19.01 -18.92
N ARG A 256 14.65 -18.50 -18.42
CA ARG A 256 14.14 -17.15 -18.69
C ARG A 256 14.58 -16.10 -17.67
N PHE A 257 15.08 -16.57 -16.53
CA PHE A 257 15.66 -15.72 -15.50
C PHE A 257 17.02 -16.26 -15.06
N ARG A 258 17.98 -15.38 -14.81
CA ARG A 258 19.32 -15.80 -14.40
C ARG A 258 19.32 -16.21 -12.92
N GLU A 259 19.94 -17.35 -12.64
CA GLU A 259 20.06 -17.89 -11.28
C GLU A 259 20.84 -16.96 -10.34
N ASP A 260 21.94 -16.38 -10.82
CA ASP A 260 22.79 -15.45 -10.04
C ASP A 260 22.03 -14.19 -9.61
N LEU A 261 21.24 -13.60 -10.51
CA LEU A 261 20.38 -12.47 -10.22
C LEU A 261 19.26 -12.85 -9.25
N TYR A 262 18.65 -14.02 -9.41
CA TYR A 262 17.60 -14.49 -8.51
C TYR A 262 18.10 -14.52 -7.06
N TRP A 263 19.26 -15.13 -6.81
CA TRP A 263 19.82 -15.19 -5.46
C TRP A 263 20.21 -13.82 -4.90
N ARG A 264 20.64 -12.87 -5.76
CA ARG A 264 20.95 -11.50 -5.34
C ARG A 264 19.70 -10.67 -4.99
N LEU A 265 18.57 -10.94 -5.64
CA LEU A 265 17.29 -10.29 -5.35
C LEU A 265 16.56 -10.94 -4.17
N ASN A 266 16.65 -12.25 -4.03
CA ASN A 266 15.93 -13.05 -3.04
C ASN A 266 16.60 -13.09 -1.66
N VAL A 267 17.22 -11.99 -1.23
CA VAL A 267 17.86 -11.91 0.10
C VAL A 267 16.78 -11.79 1.18
N MET A 268 15.80 -10.92 0.96
CA MET A 268 14.65 -10.75 1.86
C MET A 268 13.34 -10.95 1.08
N PRO A 269 12.82 -12.19 0.96
CA PRO A 269 11.53 -12.44 0.35
C PRO A 269 10.38 -11.95 1.23
N LEU A 270 9.38 -11.30 0.61
CA LEU A 270 8.11 -10.95 1.22
C LEU A 270 6.97 -11.43 0.31
N GLU A 271 6.10 -12.27 0.83
CA GLU A 271 4.99 -12.83 0.06
C GLU A 271 3.66 -12.15 0.44
N LEU A 272 2.99 -11.55 -0.54
CA LEU A 272 1.65 -11.00 -0.43
C LEU A 272 0.63 -12.05 -0.85
N ARG A 273 -0.23 -12.41 0.10
CA ARG A 273 -1.32 -13.35 -0.14
C ARG A 273 -2.42 -12.73 -1.02
N PRO A 274 -3.17 -13.55 -1.77
CA PRO A 274 -4.41 -13.13 -2.41
C PRO A 274 -5.37 -12.50 -1.42
N LEU A 275 -6.24 -11.60 -1.89
CA LEU A 275 -7.18 -10.87 -1.04
C LEU A 275 -8.20 -11.79 -0.36
N SER A 276 -8.54 -12.92 -1.02
CA SER A 276 -9.41 -13.97 -0.46
C SER A 276 -8.86 -14.64 0.80
N GLU A 277 -7.54 -14.66 0.99
CA GLU A 277 -6.90 -15.24 2.18
C GLU A 277 -6.73 -14.25 3.34
N ARG A 278 -7.20 -13.01 3.18
CA ARG A 278 -7.07 -11.91 4.15
C ARG A 278 -8.33 -11.07 4.18
N ALA A 279 -9.45 -11.71 4.45
CA ALA A 279 -10.77 -11.09 4.43
C ALA A 279 -10.87 -9.82 5.31
N GLY A 280 -10.13 -9.76 6.43
CA GLY A 280 -10.07 -8.57 7.28
C GLY A 280 -9.55 -7.31 6.56
N ASP A 281 -8.65 -7.48 5.58
CA ASP A 281 -8.14 -6.36 4.78
C ASP A 281 -9.19 -5.81 3.80
N ILE A 282 -10.21 -6.58 3.41
CA ILE A 282 -11.23 -6.12 2.44
C ILE A 282 -11.94 -4.88 2.98
N THR A 283 -12.36 -4.90 4.24
CA THR A 283 -13.06 -3.76 4.87
C THR A 283 -12.12 -2.56 5.05
N ALA A 284 -10.88 -2.79 5.48
CA ALA A 284 -9.87 -1.74 5.63
C ALA A 284 -9.53 -1.07 4.29
N ILE A 285 -9.29 -1.87 3.25
CA ILE A 285 -9.04 -1.39 1.88
C ILE A 285 -10.27 -0.64 1.38
N THR A 286 -11.48 -1.16 1.57
CA THR A 286 -12.72 -0.48 1.17
C THR A 286 -12.82 0.92 1.79
N ALA A 287 -12.61 1.04 3.10
CA ALA A 287 -12.59 2.34 3.77
C ALA A 287 -11.50 3.27 3.20
N ALA A 288 -10.28 2.75 2.98
CA ALA A 288 -9.18 3.49 2.37
C ALA A 288 -9.50 4.02 0.98
N MET A 289 -10.18 3.22 0.15
CA MET A 289 -10.55 3.59 -1.21
C MET A 289 -11.64 4.65 -1.20
N LEU A 290 -12.69 4.47 -0.38
CA LEU A 290 -13.81 5.41 -0.27
C LEU A 290 -13.39 6.77 0.26
N LEU A 291 -12.42 6.82 1.18
CA LEU A 291 -11.83 8.08 1.67
C LEU A 291 -11.08 8.90 0.61
N ARG A 292 -10.70 8.30 -0.53
CA ARG A 292 -10.03 9.03 -1.63
C ARG A 292 -11.01 9.79 -2.52
N HIS A 293 -12.31 9.52 -2.40
CA HIS A 293 -13.35 10.22 -3.14
C HIS A 293 -13.74 11.49 -2.39
N GLN A 294 -13.98 12.59 -3.13
CA GLN A 294 -14.40 13.86 -2.55
C GLN A 294 -15.74 13.73 -1.83
N ASP A 295 -16.67 13.02 -2.47
CA ASP A 295 -17.94 12.63 -1.88
C ASP A 295 -17.78 11.26 -1.25
N PHE A 296 -17.50 11.24 0.06
CA PHE A 296 -17.43 10.00 0.81
C PHE A 296 -18.81 9.34 0.90
N VAL A 297 -18.86 8.02 0.74
CA VAL A 297 -20.09 7.24 0.70
C VAL A 297 -19.95 6.02 1.57
N TRP A 298 -20.99 5.73 2.35
CA TRP A 298 -20.97 4.65 3.33
C TRP A 298 -21.57 3.37 2.71
N PRO A 299 -20.88 2.20 2.75
CA PRO A 299 -21.46 0.92 2.34
C PRO A 299 -22.41 0.35 3.40
N THR A 300 -23.49 -0.31 2.98
CA THR A 300 -24.36 -1.02 3.93
C THR A 300 -23.69 -2.27 4.47
N ALA A 301 -24.16 -2.78 5.62
CA ALA A 301 -23.67 -4.04 6.18
C ALA A 301 -23.79 -5.19 5.16
N ALA A 302 -24.92 -5.25 4.44
CA ALA A 302 -25.13 -6.21 3.36
C ALA A 302 -24.12 -6.04 2.20
N ALA A 303 -23.75 -4.80 1.86
CA ALA A 303 -22.71 -4.54 0.88
C ALA A 303 -21.34 -5.05 1.36
N LEU A 304 -20.98 -4.80 2.63
CA LEU A 304 -19.74 -5.33 3.21
C LEU A 304 -19.70 -6.86 3.23
N ASP A 305 -20.79 -7.51 3.63
CA ASP A 305 -20.89 -8.98 3.63
C ASP A 305 -20.69 -9.54 2.22
N LYS A 306 -21.29 -8.90 1.21
CA LYS A 306 -21.11 -9.28 -0.20
C LYS A 306 -19.66 -9.08 -0.67
N LEU A 307 -18.99 -8.02 -0.24
CA LEU A 307 -17.56 -7.81 -0.53
C LEU A 307 -16.70 -8.89 0.14
N ALA A 308 -16.98 -9.23 1.39
CA ALA A 308 -16.23 -10.22 2.16
C ALA A 308 -16.41 -11.65 1.61
N ALA A 309 -17.58 -11.97 1.04
CA ALA A 309 -17.87 -13.28 0.47
C ALA A 309 -17.24 -13.53 -0.91
N HIS A 310 -16.74 -12.51 -1.59
CA HIS A 310 -16.17 -12.64 -2.93
C HIS A 310 -14.71 -13.14 -2.90
N ALA A 311 -14.31 -13.92 -3.91
CA ALA A 311 -12.96 -14.51 -4.00
C ALA A 311 -11.89 -13.54 -4.53
N TRP A 312 -12.28 -12.41 -5.11
CA TRP A 312 -11.37 -11.37 -5.62
C TRP A 312 -10.21 -11.88 -6.49
N PRO A 313 -10.47 -12.55 -7.63
CA PRO A 313 -9.42 -13.00 -8.55
C PRO A 313 -8.50 -11.88 -9.04
N GLY A 314 -9.00 -10.64 -9.14
CA GLY A 314 -8.18 -9.46 -9.44
C GLY A 314 -7.72 -8.67 -8.21
N ASN A 315 -7.85 -9.25 -7.02
CA ASN A 315 -7.41 -8.71 -5.73
C ASN A 315 -7.91 -7.27 -5.49
N ALA A 316 -7.09 -6.41 -4.88
CA ALA A 316 -7.47 -5.03 -4.55
C ALA A 316 -7.73 -4.17 -5.80
N ARG A 317 -7.16 -4.52 -6.97
CA ARG A 317 -7.43 -3.80 -8.22
C ARG A 317 -8.88 -4.02 -8.68
N GLU A 318 -9.36 -5.25 -8.61
CA GLU A 318 -10.77 -5.55 -8.90
C GLU A 318 -11.71 -4.92 -7.88
N LEU A 319 -11.39 -5.02 -6.58
CA LEU A 319 -12.16 -4.37 -5.52
C LEU A 319 -12.32 -2.87 -5.77
N GLY A 320 -11.24 -2.17 -6.14
CA GLY A 320 -11.30 -0.75 -6.46
C GLY A 320 -12.20 -0.44 -7.65
N ASN A 321 -12.14 -1.24 -8.72
CA ASN A 321 -13.02 -1.07 -9.87
C ASN A 321 -14.50 -1.31 -9.52
N VAL A 322 -14.77 -2.31 -8.68
CA VAL A 322 -16.12 -2.60 -8.17
C VAL A 322 -16.65 -1.42 -7.35
N LEU A 323 -15.88 -0.92 -6.38
CA LEU A 323 -16.28 0.21 -5.54
C LEU A 323 -16.48 1.48 -6.36
N GLN A 324 -15.61 1.76 -7.33
CA GLN A 324 -15.74 2.92 -8.21
C GLN A 324 -17.05 2.85 -9.03
N ARG A 325 -17.41 1.67 -9.55
CA ARG A 325 -18.68 1.49 -10.26
C ARG A 325 -19.87 1.65 -9.34
N ALA A 326 -19.83 1.06 -8.14
CA ALA A 326 -20.90 1.19 -7.15
C ALA A 326 -21.14 2.66 -6.74
N ILE A 327 -20.07 3.44 -6.58
CA ILE A 327 -20.17 4.89 -6.34
C ILE A 327 -20.91 5.59 -7.48
N VAL A 328 -20.67 5.20 -8.74
CA VAL A 328 -21.33 5.85 -9.90
C VAL A 328 -22.78 5.39 -10.08
N LEU A 329 -23.07 4.12 -9.80
CA LEU A 329 -24.35 3.48 -10.11
C LEU A 329 -25.39 3.55 -9.00
N ARG A 330 -24.98 3.81 -7.75
CA ARG A 330 -25.91 3.92 -6.63
C ARG A 330 -27.00 4.97 -6.89
N GLU A 331 -28.22 4.66 -6.48
CA GLU A 331 -29.34 5.61 -6.54
C GLU A 331 -29.51 6.37 -5.21
N GLY A 332 -28.95 5.85 -4.11
CA GLY A 332 -29.10 6.39 -2.76
C GLY A 332 -27.84 7.02 -2.15
N ASP A 333 -27.95 7.33 -0.84
CA ASP A 333 -26.89 7.94 -0.05
C ASP A 333 -25.80 6.94 0.39
N ARG A 334 -26.03 5.65 0.16
CA ARG A 334 -25.19 4.53 0.61
C ARG A 334 -24.91 3.59 -0.56
N ILE A 335 -23.83 2.81 -0.46
CA ILE A 335 -23.57 1.71 -1.39
C ILE A 335 -24.32 0.48 -0.87
N GLU A 336 -25.31 0.04 -1.63
CA GLU A 336 -26.08 -1.17 -1.37
C GLU A 336 -25.41 -2.41 -1.96
N ALA A 337 -25.83 -3.59 -1.49
CA ALA A 337 -25.30 -4.85 -2.01
C ALA A 337 -25.55 -5.01 -3.52
N GLU A 338 -26.66 -4.48 -4.03
CA GLU A 338 -27.03 -4.54 -5.44
C GLU A 338 -26.11 -3.69 -6.35
N ASP A 339 -25.62 -2.56 -5.84
CA ASP A 339 -24.71 -1.64 -6.56
C ASP A 339 -23.34 -2.27 -6.88
N LEU A 340 -22.93 -3.28 -6.12
CA LEU A 340 -21.57 -3.84 -6.19
C LEU A 340 -21.30 -4.65 -7.48
N HIS A 341 -22.32 -5.00 -8.28
CA HIS A 341 -22.22 -5.70 -9.58
C HIS A 341 -21.00 -6.63 -9.73
N ILE A 342 -20.79 -7.50 -8.73
CA ILE A 342 -19.66 -8.42 -8.70
C ILE A 342 -20.04 -9.58 -9.62
N ALA A 343 -19.38 -9.67 -10.78
CA ALA A 343 -19.57 -10.82 -11.65
C ALA A 343 -19.07 -12.06 -10.90
N GLY A 344 -19.90 -13.11 -10.79
CA GLY A 344 -19.38 -14.42 -10.42
C GLY A 344 -18.21 -14.73 -11.35
N ALA A 345 -17.10 -15.22 -10.79
CA ALA A 345 -15.86 -15.47 -11.52
C ALA A 345 -16.13 -15.98 -12.94
N PRO A 346 -15.46 -15.45 -13.99
CA PRO A 346 -15.65 -15.99 -15.33
C PRO A 346 -15.37 -17.48 -15.25
N GLN A 347 -16.42 -18.29 -15.45
CA GLN A 347 -16.27 -19.70 -15.73
C GLN A 347 -15.60 -19.73 -17.10
N LEU A 348 -14.27 -19.74 -17.09
CA LEU A 348 -13.48 -20.14 -18.25
C LEU A 348 -13.97 -21.54 -18.61
N ARG A 349 -14.87 -21.60 -19.59
CA ARG A 349 -15.27 -22.84 -20.24
C ARG A 349 -14.21 -23.24 -21.24
#